data_AF-A0A2E8HAS0-F1
#
_entry.id   AF-A0A2E8HAS0-F1
#
_cell.length_a   1.000
_cell.length_b   1.000
_cell.length_c   1.000
_cell.angle_alpha   90.00
_cell.angle_beta   90.00
_cell.angle_gamma   90.00
#
_symmetry.space_group_name_H-M   'P 1'
#
loop_
_entity.id
_entity.type
_entity.pdbx_description
1 polymer ?
#
loop_
_entity_poly.entity_id
_entity_poly.type
_entity_poly.pdbx_seq_one_letter_code
_entity_poly.pdbx_strand_id
1 'polypeptide(L)'
;MAEPLILSVENAAGTDIVGLFVGDADGIEDEAERAEFLEALGLESPGLDRVNGAAYDALGLMSFYTVGEDECRAWTIRKGASGPEAGGAIHSDIERGFIRAEVMKYDDFIAAGSEAEARNRGHLATRGRDYTVEDGDIMHFLHNG
;
A
#
# COMPACT_ATOMS: atom_id res chain seq x y z
N MET A 1 -28.44 -2.39 -25.93
CA MET A 1 -27.44 -2.67 -24.89
C MET A 1 -26.13 -2.87 -25.63
N ALA A 2 -25.10 -2.08 -25.33
CA ALA A 2 -23.80 -2.24 -25.95
C ALA A 2 -23.10 -3.46 -25.32
N GLU A 3 -22.47 -4.29 -26.13
CA GLU A 3 -21.64 -5.39 -25.63
C GLU A 3 -20.38 -4.83 -24.97
N PRO A 4 -19.96 -5.32 -23.79
CA PRO A 4 -18.75 -4.84 -23.14
C PRO A 4 -17.52 -5.19 -23.99
N LEU A 5 -16.72 -4.19 -24.32
CA LEU A 5 -15.46 -4.38 -25.04
C LEU A 5 -14.37 -4.78 -24.03
N ILE A 6 -14.12 -6.08 -23.89
CA ILE A 6 -13.03 -6.57 -23.04
C ILE A 6 -11.73 -6.48 -23.85
N LEU A 7 -10.87 -5.51 -23.53
CA LEU A 7 -9.54 -5.37 -24.12
C LEU A 7 -8.50 -5.98 -23.17
N SER A 8 -7.95 -7.17 -23.44
CA SER A 8 -6.82 -7.63 -22.62
C SER A 8 -5.54 -6.89 -22.99
N VAL A 9 -4.85 -6.33 -22.00
CA VAL A 9 -3.51 -5.76 -22.16
C VAL A 9 -2.56 -6.53 -21.24
N GLU A 10 -1.65 -7.31 -21.80
CA GLU A 10 -0.64 -8.01 -21.00
C GLU A 10 0.45 -7.01 -20.54
N ASN A 11 0.76 -7.01 -19.25
CA ASN A 11 1.96 -6.30 -18.78
C ASN A 11 3.23 -7.14 -19.03
N ALA A 12 4.42 -6.55 -18.82
CA ALA A 12 5.70 -7.24 -19.00
C ALA A 12 5.90 -8.46 -18.06
N ALA A 13 5.09 -8.59 -17.01
CA ALA A 13 5.06 -9.73 -16.09
C ALA A 13 4.02 -10.80 -16.50
N GLY A 14 3.32 -10.64 -17.64
CA GLY A 14 2.31 -11.58 -18.12
C GLY A 14 0.99 -11.53 -17.35
N THR A 15 0.74 -10.48 -16.57
CA THR A 15 -0.57 -10.25 -15.96
C THR A 15 -1.49 -9.62 -17.00
N ASP A 16 -2.62 -10.28 -17.26
CA ASP A 16 -3.72 -9.71 -18.04
C ASP A 16 -4.28 -8.50 -17.29
N ILE A 17 -3.94 -7.29 -17.76
CA ILE A 17 -4.67 -6.07 -17.38
C ILE A 17 -5.98 -6.13 -18.17
N VAL A 18 -7.02 -6.65 -17.51
CA VAL A 18 -8.39 -6.67 -18.06
C VAL A 18 -8.80 -5.23 -18.33
N GLY A 19 -9.02 -4.92 -19.61
CA GLY A 19 -9.35 -3.60 -20.10
C GLY A 19 -10.60 -3.02 -19.45
N LEU A 20 -10.35 -1.92 -18.74
CA LEU A 20 -11.12 -0.70 -18.68
C LEU A 20 -12.61 -0.79 -19.11
N PHE A 21 -13.48 -1.14 -18.16
CA PHE A 21 -14.70 -0.35 -17.99
C PHE A 21 -14.43 0.64 -16.85
N VAL A 22 -13.90 1.82 -17.21
CA VAL A 22 -14.06 3.02 -16.39
C VAL A 22 -15.36 3.62 -16.87
N GLY A 23 -16.44 3.37 -16.15
CA GLY A 23 -17.75 3.84 -16.59
C GLY A 23 -18.79 3.80 -15.49
N ASP A 24 -19.15 2.61 -15.01
CA ASP A 24 -20.50 2.48 -14.45
C ASP A 24 -20.56 2.14 -12.96
N ALA A 25 -19.51 1.61 -12.33
CA ALA A 25 -19.54 1.29 -10.90
C ALA A 25 -19.27 2.50 -9.98
N ASP A 26 -18.45 3.46 -10.40
CA ASP A 26 -18.14 4.66 -9.60
C ASP A 26 -19.35 5.61 -9.44
N GLY A 27 -20.41 5.40 -10.24
CA GLY A 27 -21.68 6.11 -10.13
C GLY A 27 -22.75 5.41 -9.29
N ILE A 28 -22.48 4.19 -8.79
CA ILE A 28 -23.41 3.43 -7.97
C ILE A 28 -23.08 3.72 -6.49
N GLU A 29 -23.95 4.49 -5.85
CA GLU A 29 -23.78 4.88 -4.44
C GLU A 29 -24.10 3.74 -3.47
N ASP A 30 -24.89 2.75 -3.90
CA ASP A 30 -25.26 1.59 -3.09
C ASP A 30 -24.23 0.45 -3.23
N GLU A 31 -23.61 0.07 -2.11
CA GLU A 31 -22.54 -0.93 -2.11
C GLU A 31 -23.04 -2.33 -2.52
N ALA A 32 -24.29 -2.68 -2.22
CA ALA A 32 -24.86 -3.96 -2.62
C ALA A 32 -25.12 -4.01 -4.12
N GLU A 33 -25.71 -2.96 -4.69
CA GLU A 33 -25.90 -2.81 -6.14
C GLU A 33 -24.55 -2.81 -6.88
N ARG A 34 -23.53 -2.15 -6.32
CA ARG A 34 -22.18 -2.15 -6.86
C ARG A 34 -21.55 -3.55 -6.83
N ALA A 35 -21.72 -4.29 -5.74
CA ALA A 35 -21.22 -5.66 -5.62
C ALA A 35 -21.92 -6.61 -6.60
N GLU A 36 -23.25 -6.53 -6.74
CA GLU A 36 -24.01 -7.33 -7.71
C GLU A 36 -23.61 -7.01 -9.16
N PHE A 37 -23.34 -5.73 -9.46
CA PHE A 37 -22.86 -5.30 -10.77
C PHE A 37 -21.47 -5.86 -11.09
N LEU A 38 -20.55 -5.83 -10.12
CA LEU A 38 -19.22 -6.41 -10.24
C LEU A 38 -19.28 -7.94 -10.41
N GLU A 39 -20.11 -8.63 -9.62
CA GLU A 39 -20.33 -10.08 -9.72
C GLU A 39 -20.92 -10.49 -11.07
N ALA A 40 -21.89 -9.73 -11.59
CA ALA A 40 -22.49 -9.96 -12.91
C ALA A 40 -21.45 -9.84 -14.06
N LEU A 41 -20.37 -9.07 -13.84
CA LEU A 41 -19.24 -8.94 -14.76
C LEU A 41 -18.10 -9.93 -14.47
N GLY A 42 -18.22 -10.75 -13.42
CA GLY A 42 -17.17 -11.68 -12.98
C GLY A 42 -15.95 -10.98 -12.40
N LEU A 43 -16.14 -9.80 -11.79
CA LEU A 43 -15.08 -8.95 -11.27
C LEU A 43 -15.16 -8.90 -9.74
N GLU A 44 -14.00 -9.02 -9.05
CA GLU A 44 -13.93 -8.91 -7.59
C GLU A 44 -13.73 -7.47 -7.10
N SER A 45 -13.33 -6.57 -8.00
CA SER A 45 -13.05 -5.16 -7.69
C SER A 45 -13.17 -4.27 -8.92
N PRO A 46 -13.32 -2.94 -8.77
CA PRO A 46 -13.33 -2.01 -9.90
C PRO A 46 -12.09 -2.12 -10.78
N GLY A 47 -12.24 -1.82 -12.06
CA GLY A 47 -11.12 -1.83 -13.00
C GLY A 47 -10.01 -0.84 -12.62
N LEU A 48 -10.38 0.31 -12.05
CA LEU A 48 -9.42 1.35 -11.67
C LEU A 48 -8.46 0.91 -10.56
N ASP A 49 -8.96 0.25 -9.51
CA ASP A 49 -8.12 -0.24 -8.41
C ASP A 49 -7.13 -1.31 -8.88
N ARG A 50 -7.58 -2.20 -9.79
CA ARG A 50 -6.72 -3.21 -10.40
C ARG A 50 -5.64 -2.59 -11.28
N VAL A 51 -5.98 -1.56 -12.06
CA VAL A 51 -5.01 -0.81 -12.88
C VAL A 51 -4.01 -0.07 -11.99
N ASN A 52 -4.47 0.57 -10.92
CA ASN A 52 -3.61 1.29 -9.98
C ASN A 52 -2.60 0.35 -9.31
N GLY A 53 -3.07 -0.78 -8.76
CA GLY A 53 -2.20 -1.79 -8.15
C GLY A 53 -1.19 -2.35 -9.15
N ALA A 54 -1.66 -2.77 -10.34
CA ALA A 54 -0.78 -3.29 -11.38
C ALA A 54 0.26 -2.26 -11.87
N ALA A 55 -0.12 -0.98 -11.97
CA ALA A 55 0.79 0.09 -12.33
C ALA A 55 1.83 0.34 -11.22
N TYR A 56 1.43 0.33 -9.94
CA TYR A 56 2.33 0.45 -8.80
C TYR A 56 3.39 -0.66 -8.81
N ASP A 57 2.93 -1.90 -8.99
CA ASP A 57 3.80 -3.07 -9.06
C ASP A 57 4.75 -3.01 -10.25
N ALA A 58 4.24 -2.65 -11.43
CA ALA A 58 5.04 -2.52 -12.66
C ALA A 58 6.12 -1.43 -12.53
N LEU A 59 5.84 -0.35 -11.78
CA LEU A 59 6.81 0.71 -11.48
C LEU A 59 7.80 0.32 -10.37
N GLY A 60 7.63 -0.86 -9.76
CA GLY A 60 8.43 -1.33 -8.64
C GLY A 60 8.24 -0.48 -7.40
N LEU A 61 7.04 0.07 -7.20
CA LEU A 61 6.67 0.87 -6.04
C LEU A 61 5.98 0.01 -4.98
N MET A 62 6.10 0.43 -3.74
CA MET A 62 5.41 -0.14 -2.58
C MET A 62 5.16 0.97 -1.55
N SER A 63 4.39 0.68 -0.51
CA SER A 63 4.09 1.68 0.52
C SER A 63 4.50 1.19 1.90
N PHE A 64 4.96 2.12 2.73
CA PHE A 64 4.99 1.94 4.18
C PHE A 64 4.05 2.98 4.81
N TYR A 65 3.74 2.79 6.09
CA TYR A 65 2.80 3.64 6.81
C TYR A 65 3.45 4.33 8.01
N THR A 66 3.03 5.55 8.27
CA THR A 66 3.21 6.21 9.56
C THR A 66 1.84 6.29 10.23
N VAL A 67 1.76 5.87 11.49
CA VAL A 67 0.54 5.91 12.30
C VAL A 67 0.82 6.76 13.53
N GLY A 68 0.01 7.79 13.74
CA GLY A 68 -0.02 8.61 14.94
C GLY A 68 -1.46 8.94 15.34
N GLU A 69 -1.65 9.56 16.50
CA GLU A 69 -2.99 9.95 16.97
C GLU A 69 -3.69 10.93 16.02
N ASP A 70 -2.92 11.85 15.42
CA ASP A 70 -3.45 12.91 14.55
C ASP A 70 -3.41 12.56 13.05
N GLU A 71 -2.46 11.71 12.62
CA GLU A 71 -2.25 11.41 11.20
C GLU A 71 -1.89 9.94 10.97
N CYS A 72 -2.56 9.34 10.00
CA CYS A 72 -2.18 8.07 9.39
C CYS A 72 -1.91 8.31 7.91
N ARG A 73 -0.72 7.91 7.44
CA ARG A 73 -0.29 8.22 6.07
C ARG A 73 0.49 7.09 5.43
N ALA A 74 0.21 6.87 4.15
CA ALA A 74 0.98 5.99 3.27
C ALA A 74 2.10 6.79 2.58
N TRP A 75 3.29 6.20 2.53
CA TRP A 75 4.48 6.78 1.91
C TRP A 75 5.00 5.84 0.82
N THR A 76 5.00 6.34 -0.41
CA THR A 76 5.46 5.61 -1.58
C THR A 76 6.98 5.55 -1.64
N ILE A 77 7.51 4.34 -1.78
CA ILE A 77 8.94 4.06 -1.94
C ILE A 77 9.14 3.01 -3.03
N ARG A 78 10.38 2.85 -3.51
CA ARG A 78 10.73 1.74 -4.40
C ARG A 78 10.91 0.46 -3.60
N LYS A 79 10.53 -0.68 -4.20
CA LYS A 79 10.83 -2.01 -3.67
C LYS A 79 12.34 -2.14 -3.44
N GLY A 80 12.71 -2.62 -2.25
CA GLY A 80 14.10 -2.75 -1.83
C GLY A 80 14.71 -1.52 -1.17
N ALA A 81 13.97 -0.43 -0.98
CA ALA A 81 14.46 0.74 -0.26
C ALA A 81 14.85 0.40 1.18
N SER A 82 15.94 1.00 1.64
CA SER A 82 16.44 0.91 3.00
C SER A 82 15.66 1.81 3.96
N GLY A 83 15.79 1.56 5.27
CA GLY A 83 15.20 2.42 6.30
C GLY A 83 15.49 3.93 6.13
N PRO A 84 16.75 4.36 5.89
CA PRO A 84 17.07 5.76 5.61
C PRO A 84 16.37 6.32 4.37
N GLU A 85 16.33 5.57 3.26
CA GLU A 85 15.65 5.99 2.03
C GLU A 85 14.14 6.15 2.24
N ALA A 86 13.53 5.25 3.03
CA ALA A 86 12.13 5.39 3.43
C ALA A 86 11.87 6.62 4.29
N GLY A 87 12.77 6.92 5.24
CA GLY A 87 12.73 8.18 6.00
C GLY A 87 12.85 9.42 5.09
N GLY A 88 13.65 9.32 4.01
CA GLY A 88 13.80 10.36 3.00
C GLY A 88 12.52 10.69 2.24
N ALA A 89 11.62 9.72 2.07
CA ALA A 89 10.30 9.94 1.48
C ALA A 89 9.43 10.87 2.34
N ILE A 90 9.65 10.90 3.65
CA ILE A 90 9.00 11.84 4.58
C ILE A 90 9.69 13.20 4.53
N HIS A 91 11.02 13.22 4.74
CA HIS A 91 11.82 14.42 4.68
C HIS A 91 13.32 14.09 4.52
N SER A 92 14.06 14.90 3.75
CA SER A 92 15.49 14.66 3.51
C SER A 92 16.37 14.69 4.77
N ASP A 93 15.92 15.36 5.82
CA ASP A 93 16.68 15.43 7.08
C ASP A 93 16.56 14.13 7.89
N ILE A 94 15.46 13.40 7.76
CA ILE A 94 15.29 12.09 8.39
C ILE A 94 16.27 11.10 7.76
N GLU A 95 16.44 11.12 6.44
CA GLU A 95 17.40 10.27 5.73
C GLU A 95 18.85 10.55 6.16
N ARG A 96 19.25 11.83 6.19
CA ARG A 96 20.60 12.24 6.60
C ARG A 96 20.87 11.94 8.07
N GLY A 97 19.91 12.26 8.92
CA GLY A 97 19.99 12.12 10.37
C GLY A 97 19.64 10.73 10.89
N PHE A 98 19.27 9.77 10.02
CA PHE A 98 18.71 8.48 10.43
C PHE A 98 19.56 7.79 11.51
N ILE A 99 18.91 7.38 12.61
CA ILE A 99 19.53 6.58 13.67
C ILE A 99 19.03 5.15 13.55
N ARG A 100 17.71 4.97 13.57
CA ARG A 100 17.01 3.68 13.48
C ARG A 100 15.53 3.91 13.16
N ALA A 101 14.86 2.85 12.75
CA ALA A 101 13.39 2.82 12.67
C ALA A 101 12.83 1.79 13.65
N GLU A 102 11.69 2.11 14.25
CA GLU A 102 10.82 1.14 14.91
C GLU A 102 9.82 0.68 13.87
N VAL A 103 9.71 -0.63 13.67
CA VAL A 103 8.94 -1.24 12.59
C VAL A 103 7.98 -2.27 13.17
N MET A 104 6.75 -2.24 12.68
CA MET A 104 5.70 -3.21 12.99
C MET A 104 5.04 -3.64 11.68
N LYS A 105 4.65 -4.91 11.58
CA LYS A 105 3.94 -5.41 10.40
C LYS A 105 2.47 -5.02 10.48
N TYR A 106 1.89 -4.68 9.34
CA TYR A 106 0.48 -4.30 9.23
C TYR A 106 -0.44 -5.35 9.87
N ASP A 107 -0.27 -6.62 9.51
CA ASP A 107 -1.11 -7.71 10.01
C ASP A 107 -1.04 -7.85 11.53
N ASP A 108 0.16 -7.70 12.10
CA ASP A 108 0.39 -7.75 13.54
C ASP A 108 -0.29 -6.56 14.25
N PHE A 109 -0.20 -5.37 13.66
CA PHE A 109 -0.86 -4.17 14.19
C PHE A 109 -2.38 -4.30 14.19
N ILE A 110 -2.96 -4.77 13.08
CA ILE A 110 -4.41 -4.99 12.95
C ILE A 110 -4.87 -6.09 13.93
N ALA A 111 -4.13 -7.19 14.05
CA ALA A 111 -4.47 -8.27 14.99
C ALA A 111 -4.35 -7.86 16.47
N ALA A 112 -3.49 -6.90 16.79
CA ALA A 112 -3.36 -6.34 18.13
C ALA A 112 -4.41 -5.26 18.43
N GLY A 113 -4.93 -4.57 17.41
CA GLY A 113 -5.96 -3.53 17.52
C GLY A 113 -5.48 -2.19 18.05
N SER A 114 -4.22 -2.08 18.52
CA SER A 114 -3.58 -0.81 18.89
C SER A 114 -2.06 -0.94 18.92
N GLU A 115 -1.34 0.17 18.75
CA GLU A 115 0.13 0.20 18.83
C GLU A 115 0.63 -0.26 20.21
N ALA A 116 -0.05 0.17 21.28
CA ALA A 116 0.29 -0.20 22.65
C ALA A 116 0.21 -1.71 22.87
N GLU A 117 -0.85 -2.34 22.38
CA GLU A 117 -1.02 -3.79 22.49
C GLU A 117 -0.03 -4.55 21.61
N ALA A 118 0.22 -4.08 20.39
CA ALA A 118 1.21 -4.69 19.51
C ALA A 118 2.63 -4.62 20.10
N ARG A 119 2.97 -3.50 20.74
CA ARG A 119 4.22 -3.35 21.50
C ARG A 119 4.28 -4.32 22.68
N ASN A 120 3.21 -4.45 23.46
CA ASN A 120 3.15 -5.40 24.59
C ASN A 120 3.31 -6.86 24.15
N ARG A 121 2.83 -7.20 22.96
CA ARG A 121 2.99 -8.52 22.33
C ARG A 121 4.36 -8.74 21.68
N GLY A 122 5.21 -7.71 21.64
CA GLY A 122 6.57 -7.80 21.08
C GLY A 122 6.64 -7.67 19.56
N HIS A 123 5.60 -7.15 18.90
CA HIS A 123 5.59 -6.92 17.45
C HIS A 123 6.33 -5.66 17.01
N LEU A 124 6.75 -4.80 17.96
CA LEU A 124 7.54 -3.61 17.66
C LEU A 124 9.03 -3.95 17.64
N ALA A 125 9.65 -3.87 16.47
CA ALA A 125 11.03 -4.28 16.27
C ALA A 125 11.91 -3.11 15.84
N THR A 126 13.06 -2.96 16.47
CA THR A 126 14.04 -1.93 16.10
C THR A 126 14.88 -2.40 14.90
N ARG A 127 15.06 -1.51 13.93
CA ARG A 127 15.75 -1.76 12.66
C ARG A 127 16.80 -0.70 12.37
N GLY A 128 17.97 -1.17 11.93
CA GLY A 128 19.13 -0.35 11.59
C GLY A 128 19.07 0.20 10.17
N ARG A 129 20.18 0.77 9.72
CA ARG A 129 20.32 1.38 8.38
C ARG A 129 20.24 0.36 7.25
N ASP A 130 20.59 -0.89 7.54
CA ASP A 130 20.64 -2.03 6.62
C ASP A 130 19.30 -2.74 6.45
N TYR A 131 18.27 -2.33 7.20
CA TYR A 131 16.95 -2.90 7.04
C TYR A 131 16.34 -2.52 5.69
N THR A 132 15.98 -3.52 4.92
CA THR A 132 15.14 -3.37 3.73
C THR A 132 13.68 -3.29 4.17
N VAL A 133 13.03 -2.19 3.83
CA VAL A 133 11.63 -1.95 4.17
C VAL A 133 10.76 -2.94 3.40
N GLU A 134 9.73 -3.44 4.05
CA GLU A 134 8.75 -4.34 3.44
C GLU A 134 7.44 -3.60 3.19
N ASP A 135 6.69 -4.04 2.19
CA ASP A 135 5.39 -3.44 1.87
C ASP A 135 4.44 -3.58 3.06
N GLY A 136 3.76 -2.49 3.38
CA GLY A 136 2.87 -2.39 4.53
C GLY A 136 3.55 -2.25 5.88
N ASP A 137 4.86 -2.07 5.96
CA ASP A 137 5.53 -1.77 7.23
C ASP A 137 4.95 -0.50 7.87
N ILE A 138 4.62 -0.56 9.15
CA ILE A 138 4.29 0.60 9.97
C ILE A 138 5.58 1.04 10.65
N MET A 139 6.03 2.26 10.35
CA MET A 139 7.36 2.73 10.72
C MET A 139 7.32 4.03 11.51
N HIS A 140 8.16 4.10 12.53
CA HIS A 140 8.48 5.32 13.26
C HIS A 140 9.99 5.57 13.23
N PHE A 141 10.41 6.75 12.75
CA PHE A 141 11.82 7.05 12.50
C PHE A 141 12.43 7.85 13.64
N LEU A 142 13.57 7.39 14.14
CA LEU A 142 14.42 8.18 15.03
C LEU A 142 15.58 8.73 14.20
N HIS A 143 15.76 10.04 14.21
CA HIS A 143 16.83 10.73 13.52
C HIS A 143 17.44 11.82 14.40
N ASN A 144 18.66 12.24 14.08
CA ASN A 144 19.25 13.43 14.65
C ASN A 144 18.78 14.65 13.84
N GLY A 145 18.31 15.69 14.53
CA GLY A 145 17.91 16.97 13.93
C GLY A 145 19.08 17.92 13.76
#